data_AF-A0A259TKX9-F1
#
_entry.id   AF-A0A259TKX9-F1
#
_cell.length_a   1.000
_cell.length_b   1.000
_cell.length_c   1.000
_cell.angle_alpha   90.00
_cell.angle_beta   90.00
_cell.angle_gamma   90.00
#
_symmetry.space_group_name_H-M   'P 1'
#
loop_
_entity.id
_entity.type
_entity.pdbx_description
1 polymer ?
#
loop_
_entity_poly.entity_id
_entity_poly.type
_entity_poly.pdbx_seq_one_letter_code
_entity_poly.pdbx_strand_id
1 'polypeptide(L)'
;MNKEGGMNLMCKAIEYGTFLTDTFSKMKEDYDKIKSKISEYDKKVNGIYHEIETSNLNASEGYKKYKELRQTLRMRRVLKQEFYTLEKLMYKTFDVDRISSQIHKTLQSAKASEVGNQQYRNGWDIDVDVIIG
;
A
#
# COMPACT_ATOMS: atom_id res chain seq x y z
N MET A 1 -17.17 30.78 -10.27
CA MET A 1 -15.90 31.55 -10.17
C MET A 1 -15.02 30.85 -9.16
N ASN A 2 -13.92 30.27 -9.65
CA ASN A 2 -12.86 29.67 -8.84
C ASN A 2 -12.07 30.74 -8.08
N LYS A 3 -11.64 30.39 -6.87
CA LYS A 3 -10.26 30.46 -6.32
C LYS A 3 -10.32 29.61 -5.03
N GLU A 4 -9.96 28.33 -5.05
CA GLU A 4 -8.59 27.78 -5.00
C GLU A 4 -7.72 28.43 -3.92
N GLY A 5 -7.14 27.58 -3.07
CA GLY A 5 -5.91 27.88 -2.36
C GLY A 5 -6.07 28.46 -0.96
N GLY A 6 -6.76 27.76 -0.05
CA GLY A 6 -6.34 27.84 1.34
C GLY A 6 -4.97 27.16 1.44
N MET A 7 -3.89 27.92 1.19
CA MET A 7 -2.51 27.47 1.40
C MET A 7 -2.44 26.94 2.83
N ASN A 8 -2.31 25.62 2.92
CA ASN A 8 -2.27 24.91 4.17
C ASN A 8 -0.94 25.32 4.80
N LEU A 9 -0.97 26.27 5.73
CA LEU A 9 0.18 26.69 6.56
C LEU A 9 0.63 25.48 7.37
N MET A 10 1.39 24.59 6.72
CA MET A 10 1.73 23.29 7.25
C MET A 10 3.24 23.19 7.32
N CYS A 11 3.73 22.87 8.52
CA CYS A 11 5.13 22.50 8.68
C CYS A 11 5.47 21.35 7.73
N LYS A 12 6.55 21.50 6.95
CA LYS A 12 7.01 20.49 5.97
C LYS A 12 7.23 19.11 6.56
N ALA A 13 7.69 19.04 7.81
CA ALA A 13 7.83 17.75 8.50
C ALA A 13 6.47 17.07 8.73
N ILE A 14 5.41 17.85 9.01
CA ILE A 14 4.04 17.34 9.17
C ILE A 14 3.50 16.87 7.81
N GLU A 15 3.72 17.64 6.75
CA GLU A 15 3.31 17.29 5.38
C GLU A 15 3.92 15.95 4.94
N TYR A 16 5.25 15.86 4.89
CA TYR A 16 5.93 14.65 4.43
C TYR A 16 5.72 13.46 5.37
N GLY A 17 5.68 13.68 6.69
CA GLY A 17 5.44 12.60 7.65
C GLY A 17 4.03 12.01 7.52
N THR A 18 3.03 12.84 7.25
CA THR A 18 1.65 12.36 6.99
C THR A 18 1.61 11.57 5.69
N PHE A 19 2.21 12.09 4.61
CA PHE A 19 2.29 11.38 3.33
C PHE A 19 2.95 10.00 3.43
N LEU A 20 4.05 9.89 4.17
CA LEU A 20 4.72 8.61 4.40
C LEU A 20 3.86 7.64 5.23
N THR A 21 3.17 8.15 6.25
CA THR A 21 2.27 7.35 7.08
C THR A 21 1.11 6.77 6.27
N ASP A 22 0.51 7.58 5.41
CA ASP A 22 -0.58 7.16 4.52
C ASP A 22 -0.06 6.13 3.50
N THR A 23 1.12 6.38 2.92
CA THR A 23 1.77 5.46 1.98
C THR A 23 2.04 4.11 2.63
N PHE A 24 2.60 4.07 3.83
CA PHE A 24 2.85 2.82 4.56
C PHE A 24 1.56 2.11 4.95
N SER A 25 0.50 2.84 5.27
CA SER A 25 -0.81 2.25 5.56
C SER A 25 -1.37 1.58 4.31
N LYS A 26 -1.31 2.24 3.15
CA LYS A 26 -1.69 1.66 1.86
C LYS A 26 -0.86 0.43 1.49
N MET A 27 0.47 0.46 1.74
CA MET A 27 1.33 -0.71 1.53
C MET A 27 0.85 -1.92 2.35
N LYS A 28 0.46 -1.73 3.62
CA LYS A 28 -0.10 -2.79 4.47
C LYS A 28 -1.41 -3.34 3.93
N GLU A 29 -2.31 -2.47 3.51
CA GLU A 29 -3.58 -2.91 2.90
C GLU A 29 -3.36 -3.73 1.63
N ASP A 30 -2.48 -3.26 0.74
CA ASP A 30 -2.21 -3.95 -0.52
C ASP A 30 -1.47 -5.27 -0.28
N TYR A 31 -0.58 -5.33 0.71
CA TYR A 31 0.04 -6.56 1.18
C TYR A 31 -1.00 -7.61 1.61
N ASP A 32 -1.98 -7.22 2.44
CA ASP A 32 -3.03 -8.11 2.91
C ASP A 32 -3.97 -8.54 1.78
N LYS A 33 -4.34 -7.64 0.88
CA LYS A 33 -5.15 -7.95 -0.32
C LYS A 33 -4.46 -8.98 -1.21
N ILE A 34 -3.16 -8.78 -1.50
CA ILE A 34 -2.39 -9.70 -2.34
C ILE A 34 -2.27 -11.06 -1.65
N LYS A 35 -1.95 -11.10 -0.34
CA LYS A 35 -1.87 -12.33 0.45
C LYS A 35 -3.18 -13.12 0.41
N SER A 36 -4.30 -12.42 0.59
CA SER A 36 -5.64 -13.02 0.49
C SER A 36 -5.91 -13.60 -0.90
N LYS A 37 -5.61 -12.86 -1.97
CA LYS A 37 -5.77 -13.36 -3.35
C LYS A 37 -4.89 -14.55 -3.67
N ILE A 38 -3.66 -14.59 -3.16
CA ILE A 38 -2.81 -15.79 -3.28
C ILE A 38 -3.50 -17.00 -2.66
N SER A 39 -4.07 -16.85 -1.45
CA SER A 39 -4.81 -17.94 -0.80
C SER A 39 -6.04 -18.37 -1.59
N GLU A 40 -6.78 -17.44 -2.19
CA GLU A 40 -7.92 -17.77 -3.07
C GLU A 40 -7.47 -18.59 -4.28
N TYR A 41 -6.37 -18.17 -4.93
CA TYR A 41 -5.83 -18.91 -6.07
C TYR A 41 -5.29 -20.28 -5.69
N ASP A 42 -4.68 -20.44 -4.52
CA ASP A 42 -4.24 -21.74 -4.02
C ASP A 42 -5.45 -22.68 -3.78
N LYS A 43 -6.55 -22.17 -3.21
CA LYS A 43 -7.81 -22.93 -3.09
C LYS A 43 -8.38 -23.30 -4.46
N LYS A 44 -8.39 -22.35 -5.42
CA LYS A 44 -8.88 -22.60 -6.77
C LYS A 44 -8.06 -23.67 -7.49
N VAL A 45 -6.73 -23.63 -7.37
CA VAL A 45 -5.84 -24.65 -7.95
C VAL A 45 -6.16 -26.03 -7.38
N ASN A 46 -6.33 -26.15 -6.06
CA ASN A 46 -6.71 -27.42 -5.43
C ASN A 46 -8.08 -27.90 -5.88
N GLY A 47 -9.05 -26.99 -6.04
CA GLY A 47 -10.37 -27.32 -6.58
C GLY A 47 -10.29 -27.90 -8.00
N ILE A 48 -9.53 -27.27 -8.89
CA ILE A 48 -9.34 -27.76 -10.26
C ILE A 48 -8.66 -29.14 -10.26
N TYR A 49 -7.65 -29.35 -9.40
CA TYR A 49 -7.02 -30.67 -9.28
C TYR A 49 -8.00 -31.75 -8.81
N HIS A 50 -8.81 -31.44 -7.80
CA HIS A 50 -9.82 -32.37 -7.29
C HIS A 50 -10.85 -32.74 -8.36
N GLU A 51 -11.31 -31.78 -9.16
CA GLU A 51 -12.22 -32.03 -10.27
C GLU A 51 -11.59 -32.91 -11.35
N ILE A 52 -10.31 -32.70 -11.68
CA ILE A 52 -9.55 -33.55 -12.62
C ILE A 52 -9.43 -34.97 -12.08
N GLU A 53 -9.22 -35.14 -10.78
CA GLU A 53 -9.05 -36.45 -10.12
C GLU A 53 -10.36 -37.25 -10.05
N THR A 54 -11.48 -36.57 -9.80
CA THR A 54 -12.76 -37.21 -9.49
C THR A 54 -13.70 -37.33 -10.68
N SER A 55 -13.49 -36.57 -11.75
CA SER A 55 -14.39 -36.54 -12.91
C SER A 55 -13.87 -37.43 -14.04
N ASN A 56 -14.77 -38.19 -14.69
CA ASN A 56 -14.45 -38.91 -15.92
C ASN A 56 -14.55 -37.97 -17.13
N LEU A 57 -13.52 -37.13 -17.31
CA LEU A 57 -13.51 -36.07 -18.32
C LEU A 57 -13.22 -36.64 -19.72
N ASN A 58 -14.00 -36.21 -20.72
CA ASN A 58 -13.62 -36.43 -22.11
C ASN A 58 -12.49 -35.48 -22.55
N ALA A 59 -11.93 -35.70 -23.75
CA ALA A 59 -10.79 -34.92 -24.25
C ALA A 59 -11.05 -33.40 -24.30
N SER A 60 -12.27 -32.98 -24.65
CA SER A 60 -12.66 -31.56 -24.71
C SER A 60 -12.72 -30.95 -23.32
N GLU A 61 -13.31 -31.66 -22.36
CA GLU A 61 -13.40 -31.24 -20.96
C GLU A 61 -12.02 -31.19 -20.28
N GLY A 62 -11.18 -32.19 -20.51
CA GLY A 62 -9.80 -32.20 -20.04
C GLY A 62 -9.00 -31.00 -20.54
N TYR A 63 -9.15 -30.65 -21.82
CA TYR A 63 -8.51 -29.46 -22.38
C TYR A 63 -9.01 -28.15 -21.75
N LYS A 64 -10.32 -28.06 -21.44
CA LYS A 64 -10.88 -26.90 -20.70
C LYS A 64 -10.27 -26.80 -19.30
N LYS A 65 -10.19 -27.89 -18.54
CA LYS A 65 -9.57 -27.92 -17.21
C LYS A 65 -8.09 -27.56 -17.25
N TYR A 66 -7.36 -28.04 -18.25
CA TYR A 66 -5.97 -27.63 -18.49
C TYR A 66 -5.85 -26.10 -18.68
N LYS A 67 -6.69 -25.49 -19.53
CA LYS A 67 -6.65 -24.03 -19.75
C LYS A 67 -6.95 -23.26 -18.47
N GLU A 68 -7.97 -23.69 -17.75
CA GLU A 68 -8.36 -23.07 -16.48
C GLU A 68 -7.23 -23.14 -15.45
N LEU A 69 -6.64 -24.33 -15.27
CA LEU A 69 -5.52 -24.54 -14.37
C LEU A 69 -4.33 -23.67 -14.78
N ARG A 70 -3.95 -23.68 -16.06
CA ARG A 70 -2.83 -22.89 -16.57
C ARG A 70 -3.03 -21.39 -16.32
N GLN A 71 -4.23 -20.87 -16.58
CA GLN A 71 -4.53 -19.47 -16.33
C GLN A 71 -4.45 -19.14 -14.83
N THR A 72 -5.05 -19.98 -13.99
CA THR A 72 -5.05 -19.83 -12.52
C THR A 72 -3.62 -19.84 -11.96
N LEU A 73 -2.79 -20.78 -12.40
CA LEU A 73 -1.37 -20.87 -12.00
C LEU A 73 -0.57 -19.64 -12.42
N ARG A 74 -0.81 -19.09 -13.62
CA ARG A 74 -0.13 -17.87 -14.10
C ARG A 74 -0.51 -16.65 -13.26
N MET A 75 -1.80 -16.45 -12.99
CA MET A 75 -2.26 -15.33 -12.15
C MET A 75 -1.69 -15.43 -10.74
N ARG A 76 -1.72 -16.63 -10.15
CA ARG A 76 -1.09 -16.89 -8.85
C ARG A 76 0.40 -16.53 -8.85
N ARG A 77 1.14 -16.88 -9.91
CA ARG A 77 2.58 -16.65 -9.98
C ARG A 77 2.92 -15.16 -10.04
N VAL A 78 2.15 -14.36 -10.79
CA VAL A 78 2.29 -12.90 -10.80
C VAL A 78 2.08 -12.34 -9.39
N LEU A 79 1.02 -12.76 -8.69
CA LEU A 79 0.76 -12.29 -7.32
C LEU A 79 1.83 -12.71 -6.31
N LYS A 80 2.33 -13.95 -6.36
CA LYS A 80 3.41 -14.40 -5.47
C LYS A 80 4.69 -13.59 -5.68
N GLN A 81 4.99 -13.22 -6.93
CA GLN A 81 6.14 -12.37 -7.23
C GLN A 81 5.96 -10.94 -6.69
N GLU A 82 4.76 -10.37 -6.86
CA GLU A 82 4.43 -9.04 -6.34
C GLU A 82 4.51 -9.02 -4.82
N PHE A 83 3.87 -10.00 -4.16
CA PHE A 83 3.91 -10.17 -2.71
C PHE A 83 5.33 -10.20 -2.17
N TYR A 84 6.20 -11.02 -2.77
CA TYR A 84 7.60 -11.15 -2.35
C TYR A 84 8.38 -9.84 -2.51
N THR A 85 8.10 -9.09 -3.57
CA THR A 85 8.77 -7.80 -3.83
C THR A 85 8.30 -6.74 -2.84
N LEU A 86 6.99 -6.67 -2.57
CA LEU A 86 6.41 -5.77 -1.59
C LEU A 86 6.84 -6.11 -0.16
N GLU A 87 6.86 -7.40 0.22
CA GLU A 87 7.34 -7.87 1.52
C GLU A 87 8.79 -7.42 1.78
N LYS A 88 9.67 -7.55 0.78
CA LYS A 88 11.05 -7.05 0.88
C LYS A 88 11.11 -5.54 1.06
N LEU A 89 10.31 -4.80 0.30
CA LEU A 89 10.28 -3.35 0.41
C LEU A 89 9.84 -2.93 1.82
N MET A 90 8.75 -3.53 2.32
CA MET A 90 8.18 -3.21 3.62
C MET A 90 9.08 -3.60 4.79
N TYR A 91 9.57 -4.83 4.83
CA TYR A 91 10.18 -5.37 6.05
C TYR A 91 11.71 -5.45 6.00
N LYS A 92 12.32 -5.46 4.81
CA LYS A 92 13.79 -5.50 4.68
C LYS A 92 14.41 -4.17 4.31
N THR A 93 13.69 -3.35 3.54
CA THR A 93 14.19 -2.05 3.09
C THR A 93 13.77 -0.95 4.04
N PHE A 94 12.47 -0.81 4.29
CA PHE A 94 11.95 0.22 5.17
C PHE A 94 11.87 -0.23 6.62
N ASP A 95 11.53 -1.48 6.92
CA ASP A 95 11.11 -1.85 8.29
C ASP A 95 9.95 -0.93 8.74
N VAL A 96 8.85 -1.06 7.98
CA VAL A 96 7.68 -0.18 8.02
C VAL A 96 7.13 0.00 9.43
N ASP A 97 7.16 -1.02 10.29
CA ASP A 97 6.62 -0.91 11.65
C ASP A 97 7.47 -0.02 12.54
N ARG A 98 8.80 -0.17 12.45
CA ARG A 98 9.74 0.68 13.17
C ARG A 98 9.69 2.11 12.67
N ILE A 99 9.75 2.32 11.35
CA ILE A 99 9.74 3.68 10.78
C ILE A 99 8.40 4.36 11.05
N SER A 100 7.26 3.68 10.88
CA SER A 100 5.94 4.26 11.17
C SER A 100 5.86 4.76 12.62
N SER A 101 6.41 3.99 13.57
CA SER A 101 6.46 4.38 14.99
C SER A 101 7.35 5.62 15.22
N GLN A 102 8.48 5.72 14.51
CA GLN A 102 9.37 6.89 14.58
C GLN A 102 8.75 8.14 13.95
N ILE A 103 8.09 7.99 12.79
CA ILE A 103 7.34 9.07 12.13
C ILE A 103 6.24 9.57 13.06
N HIS A 104 5.47 8.68 13.68
CA HIS A 104 4.39 9.07 14.59
C HIS A 104 4.89 9.93 15.75
N LYS A 105 5.98 9.53 16.41
CA LYS A 105 6.60 10.32 17.50
C LYS A 105 7.07 11.69 17.00
N THR A 106 7.71 11.74 15.84
CA THR A 106 8.20 12.97 15.22
C THR A 106 7.05 13.90 14.83
N LEU A 107 5.94 13.35 14.32
CA LEU A 107 4.76 14.14 13.99
C LEU A 107 4.11 14.75 15.23
N GLN A 108 4.07 14.03 16.36
CA GLN A 108 3.54 14.57 17.60
C GLN A 108 4.36 15.78 18.09
N SER A 109 5.69 15.67 18.10
CA SER A 109 6.57 16.77 18.51
C SER A 109 6.55 17.94 17.51
N ALA A 110 6.49 17.65 16.20
CA ALA A 110 6.38 18.68 15.16
C ALA A 110 5.06 19.46 15.26
N LYS A 111 3.93 18.78 15.51
CA LYS A 111 2.63 19.42 15.73
C LYS A 111 2.65 20.35 16.95
N ALA A 112 3.22 19.89 18.07
CA ALA A 112 3.36 20.73 19.27
C ALA A 112 4.22 21.97 18.99
N SER A 113 5.31 21.82 18.24
CA SER A 113 6.19 22.94 17.86
C SER A 113 5.50 23.92 16.90
N GLU A 114 4.69 23.41 15.96
CA GLU A 114 3.98 24.26 14.99
C GLU A 114 2.93 25.15 15.67
N VAL A 115 2.23 24.66 16.70
CA VAL A 115 1.31 25.49 17.50
C VAL A 115 2.05 26.70 18.09
N GLY A 116 3.27 26.50 18.60
CA GLY A 116 4.12 27.59 19.06
C GLY A 116 4.55 28.52 17.93
N ASN A 117 4.85 27.98 16.74
CA ASN A 117 5.29 28.79 15.60
C ASN A 117 4.19 29.61 14.95
N GLN A 118 2.91 29.26 15.13
CA GLN A 118 1.78 30.02 14.59
C GLN A 118 1.81 31.49 15.02
N GLN A 119 2.35 31.82 16.20
CA GLN A 119 2.50 33.21 16.64
C GLN A 119 3.36 34.06 15.70
N TYR A 120 4.30 33.45 14.98
CA TYR A 120 5.18 34.14 14.03
C TYR A 120 4.60 34.21 12.61
N ARG A 121 3.51 33.48 12.32
CA ARG A 121 2.89 33.43 10.99
C ARG A 121 1.57 34.19 10.94
N ASN A 122 0.77 34.06 11.99
CA ASN A 122 -0.59 34.58 12.04
C ASN A 122 -0.59 36.11 11.92
N GLY A 123 -1.27 36.63 10.89
CA GLY A 123 -1.37 38.07 10.63
C GLY A 123 -0.20 38.67 9.83
N TRP A 124 0.79 37.85 9.43
CA TRP A 124 2.00 38.31 8.72
C TRP A 124 2.16 37.73 7.31
N ASP A 125 1.23 36.88 6.86
CA ASP A 125 1.26 36.23 5.54
C ASP A 125 2.56 35.44 5.26
N ILE A 126 3.09 34.79 6.31
CA ILE A 126 4.37 34.07 6.26
C ILE A 126 4.14 32.57 6.02
N ASP A 127 4.32 32.14 4.78
CA ASP A 127 4.32 30.74 4.37
C ASP A 127 5.75 30.22 4.13
N VAL A 128 6.05 29.01 4.64
CA VAL A 128 7.34 28.34 4.37
C VAL A 128 7.56 28.15 2.89
N ASP A 129 6.54 27.72 2.15
CA ASP A 129 6.65 27.43 0.73
C ASP A 129 7.03 28.65 -0.08
N VAL A 130 6.43 29.79 0.24
CA VAL A 130 6.77 31.07 -0.38
C VAL A 130 8.20 31.50 -0.04
N ILE A 131 8.66 31.26 1.20
CA ILE A 131 10.02 31.61 1.62
C ILE A 131 11.06 30.77 0.88
N ILE A 132 10.83 29.47 0.73
CA ILE A 132 11.84 28.54 0.20
C ILE A 132 11.86 28.46 -1.33
N GLY A 133 10.81 28.92 -2.02
CA GLY A 133 10.74 29.03 -3.48
C GLY A 133 10.06 27.85 -4.16
#